data_AF-A0A455B4S8-F1
#
_entry.id   AF-A0A455B4S8-F1
#
_cell.length_a   1.000
_cell.length_b   1.000
_cell.length_c   1.000
_cell.angle_alpha   90.00
_cell.angle_beta   90.00
_cell.angle_gamma   90.00
#
_symmetry.space_group_name_H-M   'P 1'
#
loop_
_entity.id
_entity.type
_entity.pdbx_description
1 polymer ?
#
loop_
_entity_poly.entity_id
_entity_poly.type
_entity_poly.pdbx_seq_one_letter_code
_entity_poly.pdbx_strand_id
1 'polypeptide(L)'
;MRSHRSVLLLYLGLTTCLDTSPSGEQDQEVFLDSPEAQSLLGGHRRIPRANHWDLELFTPGNLERECQEERCSWEEAREYFEDNTLTERFWENYIYNGKG
;
A
#
# COMPACT_ATOMS: atom_id res chain seq x y z
N MET A 1 49.07 -23.61 4.32
CA MET A 1 49.25 -22.36 3.55
C MET A 1 48.09 -22.13 2.58
N ARG A 2 46.87 -21.89 3.08
CA ARG A 2 45.70 -21.52 2.26
C ARG A 2 44.70 -20.75 3.13
N SER A 3 44.96 -19.47 3.38
CA SER A 3 43.94 -18.55 3.92
C SER A 3 44.30 -17.08 3.69
N HIS A 4 44.82 -16.74 2.51
CA HIS A 4 45.13 -15.34 2.18
C HIS A 4 44.35 -14.81 0.97
N ARG A 5 43.73 -15.69 0.16
CA ARG A 5 42.93 -15.24 -1.00
C ARG A 5 41.48 -14.90 -0.66
N SER A 6 40.90 -15.49 0.38
CA SER A 6 39.54 -15.16 0.82
C SER A 6 39.49 -13.83 1.58
N VAL A 7 40.58 -13.44 2.24
CA VAL A 7 40.66 -12.21 3.02
C VAL A 7 40.83 -10.98 2.10
N LEU A 8 41.59 -11.11 1.01
CA LEU A 8 41.75 -10.04 0.02
C LEU A 8 40.46 -9.67 -0.73
N LEU A 9 39.54 -10.62 -0.92
CA LEU A 9 38.22 -10.34 -1.50
C LEU A 9 37.28 -9.62 -0.51
N LEU A 10 37.44 -9.85 0.79
CA LEU A 10 36.71 -9.09 1.81
C LEU A 10 37.21 -7.64 1.92
N TYR A 11 38.50 -7.40 1.70
CA TYR A 11 39.06 -6.04 1.73
C TYR A 11 38.65 -5.17 0.53
N LEU A 12 38.45 -5.76 -0.66
CA LEU A 12 37.96 -5.02 -1.84
C LEU A 12 36.47 -4.61 -1.72
N GLY A 13 35.68 -5.32 -0.91
CA GLY A 13 34.29 -4.96 -0.60
C GLY A 13 34.14 -3.82 0.42
N LEU A 14 35.19 -3.50 1.17
CA LEU A 14 35.20 -2.42 2.17
C LEU A 14 35.75 -1.10 1.61
N THR A 15 36.45 -1.12 0.49
CA THR A 15 37.05 0.09 -0.11
C THR A 15 36.09 0.91 -0.98
N THR A 16 34.87 0.43 -1.25
CA THR A 16 33.87 1.20 -2.03
C THR A 16 33.11 2.23 -1.20
N CYS A 17 33.37 2.35 0.10
CA CYS A 17 32.65 3.28 0.98
C CYS A 17 33.46 4.53 1.37
N LEU A 18 34.66 4.75 0.83
CA LEU A 18 35.53 5.87 1.26
C LEU A 18 35.66 7.05 0.29
N ASP A 19 34.87 7.10 -0.79
CA ASP A 19 34.73 8.31 -1.61
C ASP A 19 33.31 8.88 -1.46
N THR A 20 32.95 9.27 -0.23
CA THR A 20 31.88 10.24 -0.01
C THR A 20 32.53 11.59 0.27
N SER A 21 32.72 12.38 -0.79
CA SER A 21 32.90 13.82 -0.66
C SER A 21 31.75 14.39 0.20
N PRO A 22 32.00 15.40 1.06
CA PRO A 22 30.93 16.15 1.68
C PRO A 22 30.32 17.05 0.61
N SER A 23 29.54 16.46 -0.30
CA SER A 23 28.59 17.22 -1.09
C SER A 23 27.52 17.66 -0.10
N GLY A 24 27.42 18.96 0.10
CA GLY A 24 26.60 19.58 1.14
C GLY A 24 25.18 19.06 1.16
N GLU A 25 24.52 19.22 2.31
CA GLU A 25 23.08 19.03 2.53
C GLU A 25 22.30 19.45 1.28
N GLN A 26 22.05 18.47 0.42
CA GLN A 26 20.90 18.50 -0.44
C GLN A 26 19.87 17.77 0.40
N ASP A 27 18.84 18.52 0.82
CA ASP A 27 17.56 17.96 1.21
C ASP A 27 17.08 17.13 0.01
N GLN A 28 17.55 15.88 -0.06
CA GLN A 28 17.05 14.92 -1.00
C GLN A 28 15.69 14.53 -0.45
N GLU A 29 14.65 14.97 -1.15
CA GLU A 29 13.29 14.56 -0.85
C GLU A 29 13.22 13.03 -0.92
N VAL A 30 13.16 12.40 0.25
CA VAL A 30 13.18 10.94 0.40
C VAL A 30 11.87 10.31 -0.11
N PHE A 31 10.83 11.13 -0.27
CA PHE A 31 9.51 10.72 -0.73
C PHE A 31 9.20 11.33 -2.10
N LEU A 32 8.49 10.56 -2.92
CA LEU A 32 7.91 11.08 -4.15
C LEU A 32 6.65 11.88 -3.85
N ASP A 33 6.37 12.88 -4.69
CA ASP A 33 5.09 13.57 -4.69
C ASP A 33 3.93 12.59 -4.91
N SER A 34 2.77 12.86 -4.28
CA SER A 34 1.58 11.99 -4.30
C SER A 34 1.20 11.43 -5.69
N PRO A 35 1.09 12.23 -6.77
CA PRO A 35 0.77 11.70 -8.10
C PRO A 35 1.87 10.78 -8.66
N GLU A 36 3.13 11.08 -8.38
CA GLU A 36 4.28 10.32 -8.88
C GLU A 36 4.40 8.98 -8.14
N ALA A 37 4.17 8.98 -6.83
CA ALA A 37 4.06 7.75 -6.02
C ALA A 37 2.89 6.85 -6.48
N GLN A 38 1.72 7.45 -6.76
CA GLN A 38 0.55 6.71 -7.25
C GLN A 38 0.79 6.07 -8.62
N SER A 39 1.60 6.69 -9.48
CA SER A 39 1.93 6.15 -10.80
C SER A 39 2.63 4.79 -10.73
N LEU A 40 3.46 4.56 -9.71
CA LEU A 40 4.13 3.27 -9.47
C LEU A 40 3.13 2.15 -9.15
N LEU A 41 1.98 2.51 -8.57
CA LEU A 41 0.93 1.60 -8.17
C LEU A 41 -0.10 1.36 -9.28
N GLY A 42 -0.16 2.24 -10.29
CA GLY A 42 -1.11 2.18 -11.40
C GLY A 42 -0.74 1.21 -12.53
N GLY A 43 0.54 0.83 -12.65
CA GLY A 43 1.04 -0.04 -13.73
C GLY A 43 0.64 -1.52 -13.60
N HIS A 44 0.35 -1.98 -12.38
CA HIS A 44 -0.20 -3.31 -12.12
C HIS A 44 -1.65 -3.15 -11.69
N ARG A 45 -2.60 -3.71 -12.45
CA ARG A 45 -4.01 -3.78 -12.04
C ARG A 45 -4.05 -4.52 -10.71
N ARG A 46 -4.16 -3.78 -9.61
CA ARG A 46 -4.31 -4.36 -8.28
C ARG A 46 -5.50 -5.30 -8.34
N ILE A 47 -5.30 -6.54 -7.93
CA ILE A 47 -6.40 -7.48 -7.77
C ILE A 47 -7.30 -6.83 -6.71
N PRO A 48 -8.58 -6.58 -7.00
CA PRO A 48 -9.51 -6.08 -6.00
C PRO A 48 -9.44 -6.97 -4.76
N ARG A 49 -9.35 -6.37 -3.56
CA ARG A 49 -9.40 -7.15 -2.32
C ARG A 49 -10.84 -7.54 -2.02
N ALA A 50 -11.79 -6.72 -2.43
CA ALA A 50 -13.22 -7.00 -2.43
C ALA A 50 -13.52 -8.36 -3.06
N ASN A 51 -14.24 -9.20 -2.31
CA ASN A 51 -14.80 -10.46 -2.79
C ASN A 51 -13.77 -11.44 -3.39
N HIS A 52 -12.48 -11.32 -3.04
CA HIS A 52 -11.43 -12.21 -3.52
C HIS A 52 -11.15 -13.32 -2.49
N TRP A 53 -11.48 -14.56 -2.86
CA TRP A 53 -11.06 -15.83 -2.22
C TRP A 53 -11.46 -16.10 -0.77
N ASP A 54 -12.66 -15.76 -0.33
CA ASP A 54 -13.18 -16.12 1.01
C ASP A 54 -12.36 -15.54 2.19
N LEU A 55 -11.39 -14.64 1.94
CA LEU A 55 -10.57 -14.01 2.98
C LEU A 55 -11.29 -12.95 3.80
N GLU A 56 -12.32 -12.34 3.22
CA GLU A 56 -13.17 -11.38 3.94
C GLU A 56 -13.79 -12.02 5.18
N LEU A 57 -13.98 -13.35 5.22
CA LEU A 57 -14.45 -14.03 6.42
C LEU A 57 -13.46 -13.93 7.61
N PHE A 58 -12.16 -13.78 7.33
CA PHE A 58 -11.10 -13.71 8.34
C PHE A 58 -10.64 -12.28 8.63
N THR A 59 -11.03 -11.31 7.79
CA THR A 59 -10.58 -9.92 7.92
C THR A 59 -11.75 -9.06 8.37
N PRO A 60 -11.63 -8.28 9.45
CA PRO A 60 -12.74 -7.44 9.89
C PRO A 60 -13.14 -6.44 8.79
N GLY A 61 -14.44 -6.11 8.74
CA GLY A 61 -14.98 -5.13 7.81
C GLY A 61 -14.28 -3.78 7.96
N ASN A 62 -14.00 -3.12 6.83
CA ASN A 62 -13.28 -1.84 6.81
C ASN A 62 -13.86 -0.89 5.76
N LEU A 63 -14.51 0.18 6.22
CA LEU A 63 -15.19 1.15 5.36
C LEU A 63 -14.28 1.82 4.33
N GLU A 64 -13.04 2.13 4.69
CA GLU A 64 -12.06 2.73 3.78
C GLU A 64 -11.76 1.74 2.64
N ARG A 65 -11.31 0.54 2.99
CA ARG A 65 -10.92 -0.49 2.03
C ARG A 65 -12.08 -0.91 1.13
N GLU A 66 -13.22 -1.27 1.72
CA GLU A 66 -14.30 -1.93 1.00
C GLU A 66 -15.19 -0.95 0.24
N CYS A 67 -15.47 0.22 0.82
CA CYS A 67 -16.44 1.15 0.27
C CYS A 67 -15.84 2.44 -0.32
N GLN A 68 -14.67 2.91 0.13
CA GLN A 68 -14.05 4.14 -0.39
C GLN A 68 -12.98 3.85 -1.45
N GLU A 69 -12.07 2.92 -1.16
CA GLU A 69 -11.05 2.44 -2.10
C GLU A 69 -11.66 1.49 -3.13
N GLU A 70 -12.66 0.71 -2.73
CA GLU A 70 -13.33 -0.31 -3.54
C GLU A 70 -14.85 -0.04 -3.64
N ARG A 71 -15.54 -0.80 -4.48
CA ARG A 71 -16.99 -0.74 -4.59
C ARG A 71 -17.59 -1.81 -3.69
N CYS A 72 -18.31 -1.39 -2.66
CA CYS A 72 -19.01 -2.31 -1.76
C CYS A 72 -20.50 -2.46 -2.09
N SER A 73 -21.04 -3.59 -1.65
CA SER A 73 -22.45 -3.92 -1.54
C SER A 73 -23.04 -3.34 -0.24
N TRP A 74 -24.36 -3.35 -0.15
CA TRP A 74 -25.06 -2.88 1.06
C TRP A 74 -24.74 -3.76 2.27
N GLU A 75 -24.54 -5.06 2.06
CA GLU A 75 -24.26 -6.01 3.15
C GLU A 75 -22.88 -5.77 3.75
N GLU A 76 -21.84 -5.52 2.95
CA GLU A 76 -20.50 -5.14 3.44
C GLU A 76 -20.55 -3.83 4.26
N ALA A 77 -21.30 -2.82 3.79
CA ALA A 77 -21.52 -1.61 4.57
C ALA A 77 -22.27 -1.89 5.89
N ARG A 78 -23.25 -2.81 5.90
CA ARG A 78 -23.97 -3.25 7.09
C ARG A 78 -23.07 -3.99 8.07
N GLU A 79 -22.14 -4.81 7.57
CA GLU A 79 -21.15 -5.52 8.37
C GLU A 79 -20.19 -4.57 9.09
N TYR A 80 -19.77 -3.47 8.45
CA TYR A 80 -18.94 -2.46 9.11
C TYR A 80 -19.68 -1.66 10.19
N PHE A 81 -20.89 -1.17 9.89
CA PHE A 81 -21.62 -0.31 10.83
C PHE A 81 -22.34 -1.07 11.94
N GLU A 82 -22.69 -2.35 11.72
CA GLU A 82 -23.51 -3.19 12.60
C GLU A 82 -24.88 -2.58 13.02
N ASP A 83 -25.25 -1.45 12.42
CA ASP A 83 -26.46 -0.67 12.72
C ASP A 83 -27.14 -0.24 11.41
N ASN A 84 -28.39 -0.67 11.24
CA ASN A 84 -29.16 -0.42 10.03
C ASN A 84 -29.37 1.08 9.75
N THR A 85 -29.55 1.91 10.78
CA THR A 85 -29.77 3.35 10.61
C THR A 85 -28.51 4.08 10.15
N LEU A 86 -27.34 3.64 10.61
CA LEU A 86 -26.06 4.18 10.17
C LEU A 86 -25.76 3.73 8.74
N THR A 87 -26.00 2.45 8.43
CA THR A 87 -25.84 1.91 7.08
C THR A 87 -26.74 2.63 6.07
N GLU A 88 -28.00 2.88 6.40
CA GLU A 88 -28.93 3.62 5.54
C GLU A 88 -28.42 5.04 5.23
N ARG A 89 -27.99 5.80 6.24
CA ARG A 89 -27.44 7.16 6.06
C ARG A 89 -26.19 7.18 5.19
N PHE A 90 -25.32 6.20 5.36
CA PHE A 90 -24.16 6.02 4.50
C PHE A 90 -24.60 5.71 3.06
N TRP A 91 -25.50 4.74 2.90
CA TRP A 91 -25.95 4.24 1.59
C TRP A 91 -26.70 5.29 0.77
N GLU A 92 -27.45 6.18 1.41
CA GLU A 92 -28.11 7.31 0.73
C GLU A 92 -27.12 8.22 -0.01
N ASN A 93 -25.92 8.40 0.54
CA ASN A 93 -24.87 9.26 -0.01
C ASN A 93 -23.82 8.49 -0.82
N TYR A 94 -23.94 7.15 -0.89
CA TYR A 94 -22.96 6.32 -1.55
C TYR A 94 -23.09 6.38 -3.07
N ILE A 95 -21.98 6.67 -3.77
CA ILE A 95 -21.96 6.92 -5.22
C ILE A 95 -22.39 5.70 -6.07
N TYR A 96 -22.31 4.49 -5.52
CA TYR A 96 -22.67 3.24 -6.20
C TYR A 96 -23.97 2.60 -5.67
N ASN A 97 -24.82 3.36 -4.98
CA ASN A 97 -26.06 2.88 -4.36
C ASN A 97 -27.20 2.48 -5.34
N GLY A 98 -26.94 2.50 -6.65
CA GLY A 98 -27.90 2.11 -7.67
C GLY A 98 -29.00 3.13 -7.97
N LYS A 99 -28.95 4.34 -7.38
CA LYS A 99 -29.85 5.45 -7.72
C LYS A 99 -29.34 6.35 -8.87
N GLY A 100 -28.45 5.82 -9.70
CA GLY A 100 -27.93 6.47 -10.92
C GLY A 100 -28.61 5.93 -12.16
#